data_AF-A0A3B9MGV3-F1
#
_entry.id   AF-A0A3B9MGV3-F1
#
_cell.length_a   1.000
_cell.length_b   1.000
_cell.length_c   1.000
_cell.angle_alpha   90.00
_cell.angle_beta   90.00
_cell.angle_gamma   90.00
#
_symmetry.space_group_name_H-M   'P 1'
#
loop_
_entity.id
_entity.type
_entity.pdbx_description
1 polymer ?
#
loop_
_entity_poly.entity_id
_entity_poly.type
_entity_poly.pdbx_seq_one_letter_code
_entity_poly.pdbx_strand_id
1 'polypeptide(L)'
;MKKKNLLQRTIIILVITLAGIYIVIGPRRKPTLQDFTWSGIKATLASNIHLGLDLKGGSHLVMRVKTDAYLKILTQTNASAIQTAAKEAGLPVKDVRAEAAGSSYRITLEAADASKLSEIEEAVRKKVDLSDWSASTSGNIVTWTLPAAAQNKLAEQATEQAQRIIESRLDAVGVAEPLVQRHGSQSAHQILVQMPGITDPERVKQLLKAESKLELVHVVSPPSPAPVQTYNTEEEAKASLGATVPTNRRVWPYSERNEPTAASQNLSLIHI
;
A
#
# COMPACT_ATOMS: atom_id res chain seq x y z
N MET A 1 11.15 -48.34 -57.50
CA MET A 1 11.86 -47.12 -57.03
C MET A 1 11.00 -46.28 -56.06
N LYS A 2 10.72 -46.75 -54.82
CA LYS A 2 9.84 -46.04 -53.84
C LYS A 2 10.44 -45.85 -52.42
N LYS A 3 11.73 -46.18 -52.19
CA LYS A 3 12.35 -46.13 -50.84
C LYS A 3 12.86 -44.74 -50.42
N LYS A 4 13.14 -43.82 -51.35
CA LYS A 4 13.70 -42.48 -51.03
C LYS A 4 12.74 -41.59 -50.21
N ASN A 5 11.43 -41.65 -50.49
CA ASN A 5 10.43 -40.84 -49.78
C ASN A 5 10.15 -41.33 -48.34
N LEU A 6 10.33 -42.63 -48.07
CA LEU A 6 10.18 -43.19 -46.72
C LEU A 6 11.34 -42.76 -45.82
N LEU A 7 12.57 -42.84 -46.33
CA LEU A 7 13.77 -42.46 -45.58
C LEU A 7 13.75 -40.96 -45.22
N GLN A 8 13.33 -40.10 -46.15
CA GLN A 8 13.17 -38.66 -45.88
C GLN A 8 12.11 -38.38 -44.81
N ARG A 9 10.96 -39.06 -44.84
CA ARG A 9 9.92 -38.93 -43.81
C ARG A 9 10.42 -39.42 -42.44
N THR A 10 11.14 -40.54 -42.40
CA THR A 10 11.73 -41.06 -41.15
C THR A 10 12.75 -40.10 -40.57
N ILE A 11 13.61 -39.49 -41.41
CA ILE A 11 14.58 -38.46 -40.96
C ILE A 11 13.84 -37.24 -40.41
N ILE A 12 12.82 -36.74 -41.10
CA ILE A 12 12.04 -35.58 -40.65
C ILE A 12 11.36 -35.89 -39.30
N ILE A 13 10.74 -37.06 -39.17
CA ILE A 13 10.10 -37.49 -37.91
C ILE A 13 11.17 -37.57 -36.81
N LEU A 14 12.32 -38.18 -37.07
CA LEU A 14 13.39 -38.32 -36.08
C LEU A 14 13.93 -36.95 -35.64
N VAL A 15 14.12 -36.02 -36.57
CA VAL A 15 14.58 -34.66 -36.28
C VAL A 15 13.54 -33.89 -35.45
N ILE A 16 12.26 -33.97 -35.80
CA ILE A 16 11.17 -33.32 -35.04
C ILE A 16 11.07 -33.92 -33.63
N THR A 17 11.21 -35.25 -33.52
CA THR A 17 11.13 -35.94 -32.23
C THR A 17 12.31 -35.57 -31.33
N LEU A 18 13.54 -35.54 -31.88
CA LEU A 18 14.73 -35.12 -31.16
C LEU A 18 14.67 -33.63 -30.78
N ALA A 19 14.15 -32.77 -31.65
CA ALA A 19 13.92 -31.37 -31.35
C ALA A 19 12.88 -31.18 -30.23
N GLY A 20 11.78 -31.95 -30.26
CA GLY A 20 10.77 -31.94 -29.21
C GLY A 20 11.33 -32.41 -27.86
N ILE A 21 12.10 -33.51 -27.86
CA ILE A 21 12.79 -33.99 -26.66
C ILE A 21 13.77 -32.93 -26.13
N TYR A 22 14.52 -32.27 -27.02
CA TYR A 22 15.43 -31.19 -26.64
C TYR A 22 14.72 -29.96 -26.07
N ILE A 23 13.54 -29.60 -26.59
CA ILE A 23 12.76 -28.47 -26.05
C ILE A 23 12.24 -28.77 -24.64
N VAL A 24 11.86 -30.03 -24.36
CA VAL A 24 11.33 -30.43 -23.05
C VAL A 24 12.44 -30.67 -22.03
N ILE A 25 13.50 -31.38 -22.42
CA ILE A 25 14.56 -31.88 -21.53
C ILE A 25 15.83 -31.03 -21.59
N GLY A 26 16.05 -30.30 -22.69
CA GLY A 26 17.28 -29.54 -22.91
C GLY A 26 17.41 -28.35 -21.97
N PRO A 27 18.61 -28.11 -21.41
CA PRO A 27 18.86 -26.93 -20.59
C PRO A 27 18.76 -25.66 -21.45
N ARG A 28 18.13 -24.61 -20.92
CA ARG A 28 18.09 -23.27 -21.56
C ARG A 28 19.45 -22.53 -21.50
N ARG A 29 20.47 -23.13 -20.86
CA ARG A 29 21.86 -22.65 -20.75
C ARG A 29 22.77 -23.45 -21.70
N LYS A 30 24.04 -23.05 -21.86
CA LYS A 30 25.01 -23.79 -22.68
C LYS A 30 25.06 -25.26 -22.22
N PRO A 31 24.75 -26.25 -23.08
CA PRO A 31 24.62 -27.63 -22.66
C PRO A 31 25.96 -28.17 -22.16
N THR A 32 25.95 -28.72 -20.95
CA THR A 32 27.10 -29.41 -20.37
C THR A 32 26.83 -30.91 -20.30
N LEU A 33 27.88 -31.73 -20.32
CA LEU A 33 27.75 -33.21 -20.29
C LEU A 33 27.03 -33.72 -19.02
N GLN A 34 26.98 -32.91 -17.96
CA GLN A 34 26.29 -33.23 -16.71
C GLN A 34 24.76 -33.10 -16.81
N ASP A 35 24.26 -32.29 -17.74
CA ASP A 35 22.82 -32.05 -17.92
C ASP A 35 22.08 -33.27 -18.50
N PHE A 36 22.79 -34.13 -19.23
CA PHE A 36 22.25 -35.36 -19.83
C PHE A 36 22.35 -36.60 -18.92
N THR A 37 22.79 -36.42 -17.68
CA THR A 37 22.72 -37.47 -16.65
C THR A 37 21.29 -37.59 -16.10
N TRP A 38 20.93 -38.74 -15.52
CA TRP A 38 19.58 -38.94 -14.94
C TRP A 38 19.22 -37.87 -13.89
N SER A 39 20.22 -37.40 -13.12
CA SER A 39 20.08 -36.28 -12.17
C SER A 39 19.93 -34.92 -12.87
N GLY A 40 20.69 -34.67 -13.94
CA GLY A 40 20.65 -33.43 -14.71
C GLY A 40 19.33 -33.24 -15.45
N ILE A 41 18.77 -34.33 -16.01
CA ILE A 41 17.46 -34.34 -16.67
C ILE A 41 16.35 -33.97 -15.66
N LYS A 42 16.37 -34.56 -14.45
CA LYS A 42 15.41 -34.23 -13.39
C LYS A 42 15.50 -32.77 -12.95
N ALA A 43 16.72 -32.27 -12.73
CA ALA A 43 16.95 -30.88 -12.32
C ALA A 43 16.50 -29.88 -13.40
N THR A 44 16.83 -30.18 -14.65
CA THR A 44 16.46 -29.37 -15.81
C THR A 44 14.95 -29.35 -16.00
N LEU A 45 14.28 -30.50 -15.90
CA LEU A 45 12.83 -30.60 -16.01
C LEU A 45 12.09 -29.86 -14.88
N ALA A 46 12.59 -29.95 -13.64
CA ALA A 46 12.04 -29.22 -12.49
C ALA A 46 12.21 -27.70 -12.62
N SER A 47 13.29 -27.25 -13.25
CA SER A 47 13.53 -25.82 -13.51
C SER A 47 12.79 -25.29 -14.75
N ASN A 48 12.55 -26.14 -15.76
CA ASN A 48 11.93 -25.76 -17.02
C ASN A 48 10.39 -25.74 -16.94
N ILE A 49 9.79 -26.53 -16.05
CA ILE A 49 8.34 -26.59 -15.85
C ILE A 49 7.93 -25.70 -14.67
N HIS A 50 7.24 -24.60 -14.97
CA HIS A 50 6.57 -23.78 -13.95
C HIS A 50 5.38 -24.56 -13.39
N LEU A 51 5.62 -25.28 -12.30
CA LEU A 51 4.57 -25.97 -11.54
C LEU A 51 3.61 -24.93 -10.95
N GLY A 52 2.31 -25.08 -11.22
CA GLY A 52 1.26 -24.24 -10.65
C GLY A 52 1.07 -24.45 -9.14
N LEU A 53 0.19 -23.65 -8.54
CA LEU A 53 -0.09 -23.63 -7.10
C LEU A 53 -0.39 -25.02 -6.50
N ASP A 54 -1.12 -25.86 -7.24
CA ASP A 54 -1.54 -27.20 -6.82
C ASP A 54 -0.35 -28.18 -6.65
N LEU A 55 0.73 -27.97 -7.42
CA LEU A 55 1.89 -28.87 -7.42
C LEU A 55 3.10 -28.32 -6.64
N LYS A 56 3.23 -26.99 -6.47
CA LYS A 56 4.27 -26.37 -5.62
C LYS A 56 3.83 -26.13 -4.18
N GLY A 57 2.52 -26.16 -3.91
CA GLY A 57 1.96 -25.62 -2.68
C GLY A 57 2.03 -24.09 -2.65
N GLY A 58 1.10 -23.48 -1.95
CA GLY A 58 1.08 -22.03 -1.73
C GLY A 58 -0.22 -21.58 -1.08
N SER A 59 -0.32 -20.27 -0.88
CA SER A 59 -1.39 -19.65 -0.13
C SER A 59 -2.28 -18.79 -1.03
N HIS A 60 -3.59 -18.80 -0.78
CA HIS A 60 -4.55 -17.90 -1.43
C HIS A 60 -5.29 -17.06 -0.37
N LEU A 61 -5.45 -15.77 -0.65
CA LEU A 61 -6.14 -14.82 0.22
C LEU A 61 -7.10 -13.99 -0.61
N VAL A 62 -8.30 -13.77 -0.09
CA VAL A 62 -9.25 -12.79 -0.65
C VAL A 62 -9.40 -11.66 0.35
N MET A 63 -9.00 -10.47 -0.06
CA MET A 63 -9.02 -9.26 0.78
C MET A 63 -10.05 -8.28 0.23
N ARG A 64 -10.77 -7.57 1.11
CA ARG A 64 -11.71 -6.52 0.71
C ARG A 64 -11.21 -5.16 1.14
N VAL A 65 -11.24 -4.20 0.22
CA VAL A 65 -10.90 -2.81 0.51
C VAL A 65 -12.06 -2.16 1.28
N LYS A 66 -11.75 -1.48 2.39
CA LYS A 66 -12.74 -0.76 3.19
C LYS A 66 -12.96 0.65 2.62
N THR A 67 -13.71 0.74 1.52
CA THR A 67 -13.98 1.98 0.80
C THR A 67 -14.71 3.02 1.67
N ASP A 68 -15.68 2.59 2.47
CA ASP A 68 -16.40 3.49 3.39
C ASP A 68 -15.48 4.16 4.42
N ALA A 69 -14.54 3.37 4.98
CA ALA A 69 -13.56 3.89 5.92
C ALA A 69 -12.60 4.86 5.24
N TYR A 70 -12.19 4.55 4.00
CA TYR A 70 -11.36 5.45 3.19
C TYR A 70 -12.07 6.78 2.92
N LEU A 71 -13.32 6.77 2.45
CA LEU A 71 -14.10 7.98 2.18
C LEU A 71 -14.37 8.80 3.45
N LYS A 72 -14.58 8.14 4.58
CA LYS A 72 -14.69 8.79 5.89
C LYS A 72 -13.40 9.51 6.28
N ILE A 73 -12.25 8.84 6.18
CA ILE A 73 -10.94 9.43 6.48
C ILE A 73 -10.65 10.58 5.52
N LEU A 74 -10.94 10.42 4.23
CA LEU A 74 -10.78 11.46 3.21
C LEU A 74 -11.60 12.71 3.55
N THR A 75 -12.88 12.52 3.90
CA THR A 75 -13.78 13.61 4.31
C THR A 75 -13.23 14.35 5.55
N GLN A 76 -12.79 13.62 6.56
CA GLN A 76 -12.22 14.21 7.78
C GLN A 76 -10.91 14.95 7.51
N THR A 77 -10.05 14.37 6.67
CA THR A 77 -8.75 14.96 6.29
C THR A 77 -8.98 16.25 5.52
N ASN A 78 -9.89 16.24 4.54
CA ASN A 78 -10.23 17.44 3.77
C ASN A 78 -10.86 18.51 4.66
N ALA A 79 -11.73 18.16 5.61
CA ALA A 79 -12.29 19.13 6.57
C ALA A 79 -11.18 19.79 7.42
N SER A 80 -10.22 19.01 7.92
CA SER A 80 -9.07 19.55 8.66
C SER A 80 -8.17 20.43 7.77
N ALA A 81 -7.97 20.03 6.52
CA ALA A 81 -7.19 20.80 5.55
C ALA A 81 -7.88 22.13 5.20
N ILE A 82 -9.20 22.12 5.02
CA ILE A 82 -10.02 23.32 4.81
C ILE A 82 -9.92 24.26 6.01
N GLN A 83 -10.04 23.73 7.24
CA GLN A 83 -9.90 24.53 8.45
C GLN A 83 -8.50 25.17 8.55
N THR A 84 -7.45 24.43 8.19
CA THR A 84 -6.07 24.91 8.19
C THR A 84 -5.86 25.99 7.12
N ALA A 85 -6.34 25.75 5.89
CA ALA A 85 -6.26 26.70 4.79
C ALA A 85 -6.96 28.03 5.10
N ALA A 86 -8.15 27.98 5.72
CA ALA A 86 -8.88 29.17 6.13
C ALA A 86 -8.14 29.96 7.23
N LYS A 87 -7.57 29.26 8.23
CA LYS A 87 -6.75 29.89 9.29
C LYS A 87 -5.49 30.56 8.73
N GLU A 88 -4.77 29.88 7.84
CA GLU A 88 -3.57 30.42 7.21
C GLU A 88 -3.86 31.62 6.29
N ALA A 89 -5.07 31.71 5.74
CA ALA A 89 -5.52 32.87 4.98
C ALA A 89 -5.97 34.05 5.87
N GLY A 90 -5.99 33.88 7.21
CA GLY A 90 -6.47 34.91 8.14
C GLY A 90 -7.98 35.16 8.07
N LEU A 91 -8.75 34.21 7.50
CA LEU A 91 -10.18 34.37 7.29
C LEU A 91 -10.95 33.77 8.48
N PRO A 92 -11.83 34.55 9.14
CA PRO A 92 -12.51 34.08 10.32
C PRO A 92 -13.60 33.06 9.95
N VAL A 93 -13.43 31.83 10.45
CA VAL A 93 -14.40 30.73 10.35
C VAL A 93 -14.90 30.38 11.74
N LYS A 94 -16.22 30.20 11.88
CA LYS A 94 -16.84 29.80 13.15
C LYS A 94 -16.67 28.32 13.40
N ASP A 95 -16.99 27.50 12.39
CA ASP A 95 -16.89 26.06 12.50
C ASP A 95 -16.66 25.37 11.15
N VAL A 96 -16.00 24.21 11.18
CA VAL A 96 -15.83 23.30 10.05
C VAL A 96 -16.18 21.90 10.52
N ARG A 97 -17.23 21.32 9.95
CA ARG A 97 -17.75 20.01 10.33
C ARG A 97 -17.64 19.04 9.16
N ALA A 98 -17.17 17.84 9.45
CA ALA A 98 -17.24 16.70 8.55
C ALA A 98 -18.43 15.82 8.95
N GLU A 99 -19.32 15.58 8.00
CA GLU A 99 -20.42 14.62 8.12
C GLU A 99 -20.11 13.43 7.22
N ALA A 100 -19.78 12.29 7.83
CA ALA A 100 -19.48 11.05 7.14
C ALA A 100 -20.32 9.92 7.77
N ALA A 101 -21.63 9.94 7.47
CA ALA A 101 -22.61 9.00 8.01
C ALA A 101 -23.36 8.28 6.88
N GLY A 102 -23.39 6.95 6.94
CA GLY A 102 -24.03 6.11 5.92
C GLY A 102 -23.34 6.26 4.56
N SER A 103 -24.02 6.93 3.62
CA SER A 103 -23.55 7.19 2.25
C SER A 103 -23.47 8.69 1.93
N SER A 104 -23.61 9.54 2.94
CA SER A 104 -23.49 10.99 2.81
C SER A 104 -22.14 11.43 3.36
N TYR A 105 -21.31 11.97 2.47
CA TYR A 105 -20.02 12.58 2.80
C TYR A 105 -20.10 14.07 2.48
N ARG A 106 -20.15 14.89 3.51
CA ARG A 106 -20.25 16.34 3.40
C ARG A 106 -19.25 17.03 4.31
N ILE A 107 -18.81 18.20 3.88
CA ILE A 107 -18.00 19.11 4.67
C ILE A 107 -18.75 20.44 4.69
N THR A 108 -19.08 20.90 5.89
CA THR A 108 -19.81 22.16 6.09
C THR A 108 -18.90 23.14 6.80
N LEU A 109 -18.70 24.31 6.21
CA LEU A 109 -17.96 25.42 6.77
C LEU A 109 -18.93 26.58 7.01
N GLU A 110 -18.95 27.08 8.25
CA GLU A 110 -19.65 28.30 8.61
C GLU A 110 -18.63 29.44 8.71
N ALA A 111 -18.71 30.42 7.82
CA ALA A 111 -17.86 31.60 7.89
C ALA A 111 -18.30 32.49 9.07
N ALA A 112 -17.43 33.37 9.58
CA ALA A 112 -17.86 34.37 10.56
C ALA A 112 -18.54 35.56 9.90
N ASP A 113 -18.18 35.83 8.64
CA ASP A 113 -18.65 36.94 7.83
C ASP A 113 -19.02 36.44 6.42
N ALA A 114 -20.27 36.66 6.03
CA ALA A 114 -20.80 36.21 4.74
C ALA A 114 -20.15 36.92 3.55
N SER A 115 -19.62 38.15 3.75
CA SER A 115 -18.97 38.92 2.68
C SER A 115 -17.60 38.35 2.29
N LYS A 116 -16.94 37.58 3.18
CA LYS A 116 -15.63 36.98 2.93
C LYS A 116 -15.70 35.54 2.43
N LEU A 117 -16.90 35.02 2.21
CA LEU A 117 -17.12 33.61 1.89
C LEU A 117 -16.52 33.23 0.53
N SER A 118 -16.55 34.14 -0.46
CA SER A 118 -15.89 33.93 -1.75
C SER A 118 -14.36 33.84 -1.63
N GLU A 119 -13.76 34.70 -0.80
CA GLU A 119 -12.31 34.67 -0.52
C GLU A 119 -11.91 33.37 0.20
N ILE A 120 -12.76 32.88 1.11
CA ILE A 120 -12.56 31.59 1.79
C ILE A 120 -12.60 30.46 0.77
N GLU A 121 -13.59 30.43 -0.13
CA GLU A 121 -13.69 29.39 -1.14
C GLU A 121 -12.47 29.38 -2.08
N GLU A 122 -12.00 30.55 -2.51
CA GLU A 122 -10.81 30.67 -3.34
C GLU A 122 -9.54 30.23 -2.60
N ALA A 123 -9.35 30.64 -1.34
CA ALA A 123 -8.22 30.25 -0.51
C ALA A 123 -8.18 28.73 -0.28
N VAL A 124 -9.35 28.13 -0.06
CA VAL A 124 -9.50 26.68 0.08
C VAL A 124 -9.17 25.96 -1.22
N ARG A 125 -9.70 26.40 -2.37
CA ARG A 125 -9.45 25.79 -3.68
C ARG A 125 -7.96 25.84 -4.09
N LYS A 126 -7.20 26.82 -3.61
CA LYS A 126 -5.75 26.92 -3.86
C LYS A 126 -4.92 25.88 -3.09
N LYS A 127 -5.39 25.43 -1.92
CA LYS A 127 -4.64 24.55 -1.01
C LYS A 127 -5.17 23.12 -0.92
N VAL A 128 -6.45 22.93 -1.19
CA VAL A 128 -7.14 21.64 -1.05
C VAL A 128 -7.76 21.26 -2.39
N ASP A 129 -7.40 20.09 -2.90
CA ASP A 129 -8.05 19.54 -4.10
C ASP A 129 -9.45 19.04 -3.76
N LEU A 130 -10.45 19.80 -4.20
CA LEU A 130 -11.87 19.51 -4.05
C LEU A 130 -12.55 19.33 -5.42
N SER A 131 -11.79 18.95 -6.45
CA SER A 131 -12.30 18.78 -7.83
C SER A 131 -13.42 17.73 -7.95
N ASP A 132 -13.34 16.66 -7.15
CA ASP A 132 -14.35 15.61 -7.09
C ASP A 132 -15.58 15.99 -6.21
N TRP A 133 -15.57 17.15 -5.55
CA TRP A 133 -16.63 17.60 -4.65
C TRP A 133 -17.52 18.67 -5.30
N SER A 134 -18.83 18.59 -5.06
CA SER A 134 -19.77 19.64 -5.44
C SER A 134 -19.93 20.65 -4.31
N ALA A 135 -19.62 21.92 -4.56
CA ALA A 135 -19.84 23.00 -3.62
C ALA A 135 -21.25 23.59 -3.75
N SER A 136 -21.91 23.88 -2.63
CA SER A 136 -23.15 24.63 -2.55
C SER A 136 -23.04 25.65 -1.44
N THR A 137 -23.51 26.87 -1.71
CA THR A 137 -23.45 27.98 -0.75
C THR A 137 -24.86 28.40 -0.39
N SER A 138 -25.14 28.50 0.92
CA SER A 138 -26.41 28.99 1.45
C SER A 138 -26.14 30.00 2.56
N GLY A 139 -26.37 31.28 2.27
CA GLY A 139 -26.08 32.37 3.19
C GLY A 139 -24.60 32.42 3.55
N ASN A 140 -24.29 32.11 4.81
CA ASN A 140 -22.96 32.16 5.40
C ASN A 140 -22.29 30.77 5.52
N ILE A 141 -22.89 29.76 4.89
CA ILE A 141 -22.45 28.37 4.98
C ILE A 141 -22.07 27.86 3.59
N VAL A 142 -20.87 27.28 3.50
CA VAL A 142 -20.42 26.51 2.33
C VAL A 142 -20.49 25.04 2.67
N THR A 143 -21.16 24.27 1.82
CA THR A 143 -21.24 22.81 1.94
C THR A 143 -20.63 22.17 0.71
N TRP A 144 -19.54 21.45 0.91
CA TRP A 144 -19.00 20.53 -0.09
C TRP A 144 -19.64 19.16 0.13
N THR A 145 -20.25 18.60 -0.91
CA THR A 145 -20.84 17.26 -0.89
C THR A 145 -20.09 16.40 -1.90
N LEU A 146 -19.79 15.15 -1.54
CA LEU A 146 -19.17 14.19 -2.43
C LEU A 146 -20.26 13.40 -3.20
N PRO A 147 -20.45 13.62 -4.51
CA PRO A 147 -21.47 12.93 -5.28
C PRO A 147 -21.22 11.42 -5.37
N ALA A 148 -22.28 10.61 -5.52
CA ALA A 148 -22.15 9.15 -5.61
C ALA A 148 -21.22 8.69 -6.74
N ALA A 149 -21.20 9.39 -7.88
CA ALA A 149 -20.28 9.10 -8.98
C ALA A 149 -18.81 9.27 -8.58
N ALA A 150 -18.50 10.34 -7.82
CA ALA A 150 -17.17 10.58 -7.28
C ALA A 150 -16.80 9.55 -6.20
N GLN A 151 -17.75 9.16 -5.35
CA GLN A 151 -17.54 8.09 -4.35
C GLN A 151 -17.12 6.77 -5.03
N ASN A 152 -17.80 6.37 -6.11
CA ASN A 152 -17.47 5.17 -6.87
C ASN A 152 -16.09 5.27 -7.53
N LYS A 153 -15.79 6.42 -8.15
CA LYS A 153 -14.47 6.68 -8.75
C LYS A 153 -13.35 6.59 -7.72
N LEU A 154 -13.52 7.21 -6.56
CA LEU A 154 -12.54 7.19 -5.47
C LEU A 154 -12.39 5.80 -4.86
N ALA A 155 -13.49 5.04 -4.73
CA ALA A 155 -13.47 3.64 -4.29
C ALA A 155 -12.70 2.74 -5.26
N GLU A 156 -12.86 2.97 -6.56
CA GLU A 156 -12.12 2.29 -7.62
C GLU A 156 -10.62 2.62 -7.55
N GLN A 157 -10.28 3.90 -7.48
CA GLN A 157 -8.89 4.36 -7.32
C GLN A 157 -8.24 3.81 -6.04
N ALA A 158 -8.99 3.75 -4.93
CA ALA A 158 -8.51 3.15 -3.69
C ALA A 158 -8.25 1.64 -3.84
N THR A 159 -9.06 0.94 -4.65
CA THR A 159 -8.87 -0.49 -4.95
C THR A 159 -7.63 -0.72 -5.78
N GLU A 160 -7.42 0.10 -6.82
CA GLU A 160 -6.19 0.07 -7.63
C GLU A 160 -4.93 0.37 -6.82
N GLN A 161 -5.02 1.36 -5.95
CA GLN A 161 -3.91 1.72 -5.08
C GLN A 161 -3.61 0.58 -4.09
N ALA A 162 -4.64 -0.05 -3.52
CA ALA A 162 -4.48 -1.21 -2.65
C ALA A 162 -3.81 -2.38 -3.38
N GLN A 163 -4.19 -2.63 -4.64
CA GLN A 163 -3.56 -3.66 -5.47
C GLN A 163 -2.05 -3.42 -5.61
N ARG A 164 -1.66 -2.21 -6.03
CA ARG A 164 -0.23 -1.85 -6.19
C ARG A 164 0.56 -1.94 -4.87
N ILE A 165 -0.05 -1.54 -3.76
CA ILE A 165 0.57 -1.65 -2.44
C ILE A 165 0.78 -3.12 -2.06
N ILE A 166 -0.21 -3.98 -2.31
CA ILE A 166 -0.10 -5.41 -2.03
C ILE A 166 1.02 -6.03 -2.86
N GLU A 167 1.08 -5.74 -4.17
CA GLU A 167 2.16 -6.20 -5.07
C GLU A 167 3.53 -5.80 -4.52
N SER A 168 3.74 -4.50 -4.27
CA SER A 168 5.01 -3.99 -3.75
C SER A 168 5.42 -4.60 -2.40
N ARG A 169 4.45 -4.89 -1.52
CA ARG A 169 4.75 -5.52 -0.23
C ARG A 169 5.09 -7.00 -0.37
N LEU A 170 4.43 -7.72 -1.27
CA LEU A 170 4.74 -9.13 -1.54
C LEU A 170 6.16 -9.26 -2.13
N ASP A 171 6.52 -8.34 -3.03
CA ASP A 171 7.88 -8.26 -3.57
C ASP A 171 8.91 -7.99 -2.46
N ALA A 172 8.61 -7.07 -1.54
CA ALA A 172 9.48 -6.76 -0.41
C ALA A 172 9.64 -7.93 0.59
N VAL A 173 8.64 -8.81 0.70
CA VAL A 173 8.69 -10.04 1.50
C VAL A 173 9.43 -11.17 0.76
N GLY A 174 9.74 -10.99 -0.52
CA GLY A 174 10.46 -11.97 -1.33
C GLY A 174 9.57 -13.08 -1.89
N VAL A 175 8.27 -12.82 -2.07
CA VAL A 175 7.37 -13.76 -2.75
C VAL A 175 7.71 -13.76 -4.25
N ALA A 176 8.09 -14.92 -4.78
CA ALA A 176 8.37 -15.06 -6.21
C ALA A 176 7.06 -15.13 -7.00
N GLU A 177 6.85 -14.16 -7.90
CA GLU A 177 5.74 -14.10 -8.85
C GLU A 177 4.33 -14.17 -8.19
N PRO A 178 3.98 -13.22 -7.30
CA PRO A 178 2.64 -13.16 -6.73
C PRO A 178 1.59 -12.85 -7.80
N LEU A 179 0.43 -13.50 -7.72
CA LEU A 179 -0.73 -13.14 -8.54
C LEU A 179 -1.67 -12.26 -7.72
N VAL A 180 -1.76 -10.98 -8.09
CA VAL A 180 -2.68 -10.03 -7.45
C VAL A 180 -3.71 -9.58 -8.48
N GLN A 181 -4.97 -9.87 -8.26
CA GLN A 181 -6.05 -9.59 -9.19
C GLN A 181 -7.31 -9.14 -8.47
N ARG A 182 -8.15 -8.37 -9.16
CA ARG A 182 -9.49 -8.08 -8.65
C ARG A 182 -10.34 -9.34 -8.63
N HIS A 183 -11.20 -9.44 -7.64
CA HIS A 183 -12.08 -10.57 -7.40
C HIS A 183 -13.51 -10.10 -7.17
N GLY A 184 -14.48 -10.95 -7.51
CA GLY A 184 -15.90 -10.67 -7.30
C GLY A 184 -16.46 -9.56 -8.19
N SER A 185 -17.60 -9.01 -7.76
CA SER A 185 -18.26 -7.87 -8.42
C SER A 185 -17.41 -6.60 -8.29
N GLN A 186 -17.53 -5.68 -9.25
CA GLN A 186 -16.88 -4.36 -9.19
C GLN A 186 -17.23 -3.60 -7.89
N SER A 187 -18.45 -3.77 -7.39
CA SER A 187 -18.90 -3.16 -6.12
C SER A 187 -18.36 -3.83 -4.85
N ALA A 188 -17.79 -5.03 -4.96
CA ALA A 188 -17.29 -5.76 -3.81
C ALA A 188 -15.89 -5.29 -3.39
N HIS A 189 -15.14 -4.66 -4.30
CA HIS A 189 -13.77 -4.18 -4.09
C HIS A 189 -12.87 -5.25 -3.44
N GLN A 190 -12.96 -6.48 -3.94
CA GLN A 190 -12.16 -7.60 -3.47
C GLN A 190 -10.92 -7.79 -4.34
N ILE A 191 -9.84 -8.22 -3.70
CA ILE A 191 -8.54 -8.49 -4.31
C ILE A 191 -8.17 -9.92 -3.93
N LEU A 192 -8.01 -10.77 -4.94
CA LEU A 192 -7.46 -12.10 -4.84
C LEU A 192 -5.93 -12.00 -4.91
N VAL A 193 -5.29 -12.60 -3.91
CA VAL A 193 -3.83 -12.68 -3.78
C VAL A 193 -3.46 -14.15 -3.74
N GLN A 194 -2.63 -14.60 -4.68
CA GLN A 194 -2.04 -15.94 -4.66
C GLN A 194 -0.53 -15.83 -4.53
N MET A 195 0.03 -16.62 -3.63
CA MET A 195 1.44 -16.56 -3.25
C MET A 195 2.01 -17.98 -3.35
N PRO A 196 2.68 -18.32 -4.46
CA PRO A 196 3.36 -19.61 -4.61
C PRO A 196 4.48 -19.77 -3.58
N GLY A 197 4.66 -20.99 -3.05
CA GLY A 197 5.77 -21.28 -2.13
C GLY A 197 5.62 -20.71 -0.71
N ILE A 198 4.52 -20.00 -0.40
CA ILE A 198 4.19 -19.54 0.95
C ILE A 198 3.25 -20.54 1.63
N THR A 199 3.71 -21.14 2.73
CA THR A 199 2.95 -22.12 3.52
C THR A 199 2.06 -21.48 4.59
N ASP A 200 2.43 -20.30 5.09
CA ASP A 200 1.68 -19.58 6.14
C ASP A 200 1.07 -18.26 5.61
N PRO A 201 -0.22 -18.27 5.23
CA PRO A 201 -0.92 -17.07 4.77
C PRO A 201 -1.15 -16.03 5.87
N GLU A 202 -1.28 -16.45 7.13
CA GLU A 202 -1.64 -15.53 8.22
C GLU A 202 -0.46 -14.62 8.57
N ARG A 203 0.78 -15.13 8.51
CA ARG A 203 1.98 -14.31 8.64
C ARG A 203 2.03 -13.22 7.57
N VAL A 204 1.78 -13.57 6.31
CA VAL A 204 1.80 -12.57 5.23
C VAL A 204 0.65 -11.58 5.36
N LYS A 205 -0.54 -12.05 5.73
CA LYS A 205 -1.69 -11.18 6.02
C LYS A 205 -1.39 -10.16 7.13
N GLN A 206 -0.66 -10.54 8.18
CA GLN A 206 -0.24 -9.59 9.22
C GLN A 206 0.71 -8.52 8.67
N LEU A 207 1.67 -8.91 7.82
CA LEU A 207 2.58 -7.97 7.16
C LEU A 207 1.85 -7.04 6.17
N LEU A 208 0.85 -7.55 5.45
CA LEU A 208 0.01 -6.76 4.55
C LEU A 208 -0.95 -5.84 5.31
N LYS A 209 -1.40 -6.23 6.51
CA LYS A 209 -2.30 -5.42 7.36
C LYS A 209 -1.56 -4.33 8.13
N ALA A 210 -0.27 -4.49 8.41
CA ALA A 210 0.51 -3.49 9.14
C ALA A 210 0.42 -2.12 8.43
N GLU A 211 -0.03 -1.10 9.15
CA GLU A 211 -0.16 0.25 8.61
C GLU A 211 1.24 0.82 8.38
N SER A 212 1.64 1.01 7.11
CA SER A 212 2.91 1.67 6.77
C SER A 212 2.75 3.18 6.82
N LYS A 213 2.28 3.71 7.95
CA LYS A 213 2.19 5.15 8.17
C LYS A 213 3.56 5.67 8.59
N LEU A 214 4.32 6.18 7.61
CA LEU A 214 5.55 6.90 7.88
C LEU A 214 5.20 8.36 8.17
N GLU A 215 5.50 8.83 9.38
CA GLU A 215 5.38 10.24 9.75
C GLU A 215 6.79 10.82 9.96
N LEU A 216 7.09 11.92 9.29
CA LEU A 216 8.27 12.73 9.57
C LEU A 216 7.86 13.80 10.57
N VAL A 217 8.51 13.79 11.73
CA VAL A 217 8.13 14.61 12.88
C VAL A 217 9.39 15.25 13.47
N HIS A 218 9.25 16.46 14.00
CA HIS A 218 10.37 17.19 14.57
C HIS A 218 10.66 16.71 15.99
N VAL A 219 11.85 16.18 16.22
CA VAL A 219 12.28 15.74 17.55
C VAL A 219 12.57 16.96 18.41
N VAL A 220 11.93 17.07 19.58
CA VAL A 220 12.25 18.12 20.55
C VAL A 220 13.50 17.69 21.30
N SER A 221 14.65 18.03 20.76
CA SER A 221 15.97 17.83 21.38
C SER A 221 16.62 19.17 21.73
N PRO A 222 17.60 19.20 22.64
CA PRO A 222 18.43 20.38 22.82
C PRO A 222 19.15 20.73 21.50
N PRO A 223 19.60 21.99 21.30
CA PRO A 223 20.31 22.38 20.10
C PRO A 223 21.55 21.51 19.87
N SER A 224 21.78 21.11 18.62
CA SER A 224 23.03 20.46 18.21
C SER A 224 24.23 21.29 18.69
N PRO A 225 25.28 20.69 19.28
CA PRO A 225 25.67 19.27 19.21
C PRO A 225 25.24 18.40 20.41
N ALA A 226 24.34 18.87 21.26
CA ALA A 226 23.91 18.08 22.41
C ALA A 226 23.19 16.78 21.96
N PRO A 227 23.43 15.64 22.63
CA PRO A 227 22.76 14.39 22.30
C PRO A 227 21.26 14.50 22.51
N VAL A 228 20.49 13.70 21.77
CA VAL A 228 19.04 13.66 21.92
C VAL A 228 18.68 13.17 23.31
N GLN A 229 17.80 13.88 24.00
CA GLN A 229 17.33 13.49 25.32
C GLN A 229 16.45 12.24 25.19
N THR A 230 16.89 11.14 25.78
CA THR A 230 16.16 9.86 25.83
C THR A 230 15.71 9.60 27.27
N TYR A 231 14.62 8.86 27.41
CA TYR A 231 14.09 8.40 28.69
C TYR A 231 13.99 6.87 28.69
N ASN A 232 14.15 6.27 29.87
CA ASN A 232 14.06 4.81 30.02
C ASN A 232 12.60 4.35 30.07
N THR A 233 11.70 5.19 30.58
CA THR A 233 10.28 4.88 30.71
C THR A 233 9.40 5.96 30.07
N GLU A 234 8.20 5.55 29.63
CA GLU A 234 7.25 6.47 29.01
C GLU A 234 6.72 7.49 30.03
N GLU A 235 6.65 7.07 31.29
CA GLU A 235 6.17 7.91 32.41
C GLU A 235 7.15 9.04 32.73
N GLU A 236 8.47 8.77 32.73
CA GLU A 236 9.51 9.80 32.89
C GLU A 236 9.49 10.79 31.73
N ALA A 237 9.34 10.30 30.50
CA ALA A 237 9.22 11.14 29.32
C ALA A 237 7.99 12.05 29.40
N LYS A 238 6.83 11.52 29.83
CA LYS A 238 5.61 12.31 30.02
C LYS A 238 5.76 13.32 31.16
N ALA A 239 6.41 12.94 32.26
CA ALA A 239 6.65 13.83 33.40
C ALA A 239 7.49 15.07 33.01
N SER A 240 8.47 14.91 32.10
CA SER A 240 9.26 16.04 31.58
C SER A 240 8.44 17.06 30.78
N LEU A 241 7.24 16.69 30.31
CA LEU A 241 6.36 17.55 29.50
C LEU A 241 5.34 18.33 30.33
N GLY A 242 5.41 18.20 31.66
CA GLY A 242 4.33 18.57 32.55
C GLY A 242 3.28 17.46 32.62
N ALA A 243 2.54 17.38 33.74
CA ALA A 243 1.62 16.27 34.07
C ALA A 243 0.56 15.91 33.01
N THR A 244 0.40 16.72 31.98
CA THR A 244 -0.44 16.48 30.80
C THR A 244 0.35 16.77 29.53
N VAL A 245 0.57 15.76 28.69
CA VAL A 245 1.19 15.94 27.36
C VAL A 245 0.34 16.89 26.52
N PRO A 246 0.89 18.03 26.03
CA PRO A 246 0.17 18.93 25.15
C PRO A 246 -0.34 18.22 23.89
N THR A 247 -1.50 18.62 23.35
CA THR A 247 -2.14 17.98 22.19
C THR A 247 -1.26 17.94 20.93
N ASN A 248 -0.21 18.76 20.86
CA ASN A 248 0.73 18.85 19.75
C ASN A 248 2.05 18.08 19.96
N ARG A 249 2.17 17.26 21.02
CA ARG A 249 3.40 16.55 21.39
C ARG A 249 3.13 15.08 21.66
N ARG A 250 4.08 14.20 21.32
CA ARG A 250 3.94 12.75 21.51
C ARG A 250 5.26 12.12 21.93
N VAL A 251 5.19 11.13 22.80
CA VAL A 251 6.34 10.30 23.17
C VAL A 251 6.36 9.08 22.24
N TRP A 252 7.53 8.76 21.70
CA TRP A 252 7.74 7.63 20.80
C TRP A 252 8.92 6.77 21.24
N PRO A 253 8.91 5.45 20.97
CA PRO A 253 10.10 4.65 21.11
C PRO A 253 11.16 5.10 20.13
N TYR A 254 12.39 5.15 20.64
CA TYR A 254 13.59 5.42 19.90
C TYR A 254 14.47 4.18 19.85
N SER A 255 14.89 3.87 18.65
CA SER A 255 16.05 3.03 18.41
C SER A 255 16.95 3.86 17.53
N GLU A 256 18.18 4.08 18.00
CA GLU A 256 19.21 4.57 17.11
C GLU A 256 19.44 3.52 16.03
N ARG A 257 19.54 3.95 14.77
CA ARG A 257 19.89 3.03 13.68
C ARG A 257 21.37 2.70 13.85
N ASN A 258 21.66 1.66 14.62
CA ASN A 258 23.01 1.16 14.78
C ASN A 258 23.60 0.83 13.40
N GLU A 259 24.76 1.41 13.08
CA GLU A 259 25.68 0.82 12.12
C GLU A 259 25.93 -0.66 12.52
N PRO A 260 26.14 -1.57 11.56
CA PRO A 260 26.06 -2.99 11.82
C PRO A 260 27.22 -3.45 12.71
N THR A 261 27.02 -3.50 14.03
CA THR A 261 27.80 -4.37 14.91
C THR A 261 26.94 -4.84 16.09
N ALA A 262 26.66 -6.14 16.07
CA ALA A 262 26.27 -7.02 17.17
C ALA A 262 25.27 -6.52 18.23
N ALA A 263 24.04 -7.02 18.11
CA ALA A 263 23.20 -7.56 19.19
C ALA A 263 23.38 -6.97 20.61
N SER A 264 22.52 -6.03 20.97
CA SER A 264 21.85 -6.05 22.28
C SER A 264 20.58 -5.20 22.25
N GLN A 265 19.51 -5.80 22.78
CA GLN A 265 18.21 -5.20 22.96
C GLN A 265 18.32 -4.07 24.01
N ASN A 266 18.13 -2.82 23.61
CA ASN A 266 17.76 -1.74 24.51
C ASN A 266 16.88 -0.76 23.73
N LEU A 267 15.57 -0.91 23.88
CA LEU A 267 14.57 0.06 23.40
C LEU A 267 14.58 1.24 24.38
N SER A 268 14.96 2.43 23.95
CA SER A 268 14.78 3.68 24.71
C SER A 268 13.63 4.50 24.10
N LEU A 269 13.14 5.56 24.76
CA LEU A 269 12.06 6.41 24.25
C LEU A 269 12.57 7.84 24.00
N ILE A 270 12.02 8.53 22.99
CA ILE A 270 12.28 9.94 22.64
C ILE A 270 10.99 10.76 22.61
N HIS A 271 11.12 12.04 22.91
CA HIS A 271 10.05 13.02 22.79
C HIS A 271 10.10 13.75 21.43
N ILE A 272 8.91 13.95 20.84
CA ILE A 272 8.70 14.57 19.53
C ILE A 272 7.56 15.60 19.63
#